data_AF-A0A357Z959-F1
#
_entry.id   AF-A0A357Z959-F1
#
_cell.length_a   1.000
_cell.length_b   1.000
_cell.length_c   1.000
_cell.angle_alpha   90.00
_cell.angle_beta   90.00
_cell.angle_gamma   90.00
#
_symmetry.space_group_name_H-M   'P 1'
#
loop_
_entity.id
_entity.type
_entity.pdbx_description
1 polymer ?
#
loop_
_entity_poly.entity_id
_entity_poly.type
_entity_poly.pdbx_seq_one_letter_code
_entity_poly.pdbx_strand_id
1 'polypeptide(L)'
;MPDNFGFLRSSDYNYLSSPDDVYVSPSQIKSFGLKVGDTVHGTVRVPREGEKYFALTKVHQVNGKNPDEIRDRIPFDYLTPIFPYQKLNLYTAANNYSTRIMDLFTP
;
A
#
# COMPACT_ATOMS: atom_id res chain seq x y z
N MET A 1 13.21 -3.53 10.62
CA MET A 1 13.28 -4.84 11.27
C MET A 1 14.35 -5.65 10.57
N PRO A 2 15.38 -6.15 11.26
CA PRO A 2 16.46 -6.95 10.67
C PRO A 2 16.02 -8.35 10.25
N ASP A 3 14.91 -8.82 10.82
CA ASP A 3 14.33 -10.12 10.52
C ASP A 3 13.40 -9.98 9.32
N ASN A 4 13.63 -10.79 8.29
CA ASN A 4 13.08 -10.68 6.94
C ASN A 4 11.55 -10.97 6.84
N PHE A 5 10.80 -10.79 7.93
CA PHE A 5 9.35 -10.95 8.02
C PHE A 5 8.66 -9.57 8.02
N GLY A 6 7.34 -9.56 7.82
CA GLY A 6 6.54 -8.33 7.76
C GLY A 6 5.25 -8.43 8.56
N PHE A 7 4.61 -7.27 8.74
CA PHE A 7 3.27 -7.17 9.32
C PHE A 7 2.41 -6.28 8.45
N LEU A 8 1.18 -6.73 8.15
CA LEU A 8 0.15 -5.86 7.58
C LEU A 8 -0.46 -5.04 8.70
N ARG A 9 -0.37 -3.73 8.57
CA ARG A 9 -0.86 -2.75 9.56
C ARG A 9 -2.21 -2.22 9.13
N SER A 10 -3.11 -2.03 10.09
CA SER A 10 -4.43 -1.47 9.82
C SER A 10 -4.39 0.06 9.72
N SER A 11 -5.13 0.61 8.76
CA SER A 11 -5.38 2.05 8.63
C SER A 11 -6.15 2.61 9.82
N ASP A 12 -7.01 1.80 10.46
CA ASP A 12 -7.83 2.21 11.60
C ASP A 12 -6.98 2.51 12.85
N TYR A 13 -5.75 1.96 12.87
CA TYR A 13 -4.76 2.19 13.92
C TYR A 13 -3.63 3.11 13.46
N ASN A 14 -3.84 3.92 12.42
CA ASN A 14 -2.82 4.82 11.84
C ASN A 14 -1.51 4.10 11.48
N TYR A 15 -1.60 2.83 11.06
CA TYR A 15 -0.46 1.97 10.77
C TYR A 15 0.51 1.73 11.94
N LEU A 16 0.07 1.99 13.18
CA LEU A 16 0.82 1.65 14.39
C LEU A 16 0.74 0.16 14.71
N SER A 17 1.54 -0.28 15.68
CA SER A 17 1.47 -1.62 16.23
C SER A 17 0.16 -1.90 16.92
N SER A 18 -0.55 -2.92 16.44
CA SER A 18 -1.82 -3.37 16.94
C SER A 18 -1.80 -4.89 17.19
N PRO A 19 -2.57 -5.41 18.16
CA PRO A 19 -2.79 -6.85 18.31
C PRO A 19 -3.35 -7.52 17.04
N ASP A 20 -4.03 -6.76 16.19
CA ASP A 20 -4.65 -7.26 14.95
C ASP A 20 -3.68 -7.28 13.76
N ASP A 21 -2.40 -6.97 13.98
CA ASP A 21 -1.38 -7.02 12.94
C ASP A 21 -1.26 -8.44 12.36
N VAL A 22 -1.25 -8.53 11.03
CA VAL A 22 -1.16 -9.82 10.33
C VAL A 22 0.29 -10.09 9.97
N TYR A 23 0.85 -11.18 10.49
CA TYR A 23 2.16 -11.68 10.16
C TYR A 23 2.25 -12.11 8.69
N VAL A 24 3.34 -11.70 8.05
CA VAL A 24 3.73 -12.06 6.69
C VAL A 24 5.10 -12.72 6.73
N SER A 25 5.17 -13.96 6.25
CA SER A 25 6.42 -14.72 6.26
C SER A 25 7.44 -14.20 5.23
N PRO A 26 8.75 -14.38 5.47
CA PRO A 26 9.79 -14.05 4.49
C PRO A 26 9.56 -14.72 3.12
N SER A 27 9.06 -15.95 3.12
CA SER A 27 8.75 -16.70 1.90
C SER A 27 7.65 -16.03 1.08
N GLN A 28 6.59 -15.52 1.73
CA GLN A 28 5.52 -14.79 1.05
C GLN A 28 6.01 -13.44 0.51
N ILE A 29 6.82 -12.72 1.29
CA ILE A 29 7.42 -11.45 0.85
C ILE A 29 8.24 -11.68 -0.42
N LYS A 30 9.08 -12.71 -0.44
CA LYS A 30 9.90 -13.05 -1.60
C LYS A 30 9.07 -13.54 -2.79
N SER A 31 8.08 -14.41 -2.55
CA SER A 31 7.26 -15.02 -3.61
C SER A 31 6.40 -14.01 -4.36
N PHE A 32 5.84 -13.03 -3.65
CA PHE A 32 4.97 -12.00 -4.22
C PHE A 32 5.69 -10.67 -4.47
N GLY A 33 7.01 -10.60 -4.24
CA GLY A 33 7.81 -9.39 -4.43
C GLY A 33 7.33 -8.20 -3.59
N LEU A 34 6.81 -8.47 -2.40
CA LEU A 34 6.23 -7.46 -1.52
C LEU A 34 7.29 -6.49 -1.02
N LYS A 35 6.92 -5.22 -0.90
CA LYS A 35 7.74 -4.14 -0.36
C LYS A 35 6.97 -3.41 0.74
N VAL A 36 7.70 -2.72 1.61
CA VAL A 36 7.09 -1.85 2.62
C VAL A 36 6.26 -0.79 1.91
N GLY A 37 5.01 -0.60 2.36
CA GLY A 37 4.03 0.29 1.74
C GLY A 37 3.03 -0.41 0.82
N ASP A 38 3.24 -1.69 0.48
CA ASP A 38 2.24 -2.44 -0.28
C ASP A 38 0.97 -2.70 0.54
N THR A 39 -0.18 -2.42 -0.09
CA THR A 39 -1.49 -2.82 0.43
C THR A 39 -1.80 -4.23 -0.05
N VAL A 40 -2.00 -5.16 0.88
CA VAL A 40 -2.24 -6.57 0.57
C VAL A 40 -3.66 -6.94 0.96
N HIS A 41 -4.44 -7.43 0.00
CA HIS A 41 -5.75 -8.03 0.25
C HIS A 41 -5.63 -9.55 0.16
N GLY A 42 -6.05 -10.26 1.20
CA GLY A 42 -5.79 -11.68 1.34
C GLY A 42 -6.65 -12.36 2.39
N THR A 43 -6.60 -13.69 2.40
CA THR A 43 -7.20 -14.50 3.46
C THR A 43 -6.19 -14.67 4.59
N VAL A 44 -6.65 -14.45 5.82
CA VAL A 44 -5.87 -14.63 7.04
C VAL A 44 -6.37 -15.83 7.82
N ARG A 45 -5.52 -16.41 8.66
CA ARG A 45 -5.88 -17.43 9.64
C ARG A 45 -5.61 -16.95 11.05
N VAL A 46 -6.38 -17.48 12.00
CA VAL A 46 -6.15 -17.27 13.43
C VAL A 46 -4.79 -17.85 13.87
N PRO A 47 -4.16 -17.25 14.89
CA PRO A 47 -2.94 -17.81 15.49
C PRO A 47 -3.19 -19.22 16.03
N ARG A 48 -2.24 -20.13 15.79
CA ARG A 48 -2.20 -21.46 16.40
C ARG A 48 -1.57 -21.40 17.79
N GLU A 49 -1.62 -22.51 18.51
CA GLU A 49 -0.96 -22.65 19.81
C GLU A 49 0.54 -22.30 19.68
N GLY A 50 0.99 -21.28 20.42
CA GLY A 50 2.35 -20.73 20.36
C GLY A 50 2.55 -19.54 19.40
N GLU A 51 1.55 -19.15 18.61
CA GLU A 51 1.59 -17.96 17.75
C GLU A 51 0.85 -16.78 18.41
N LYS A 52 1.39 -15.57 18.27
CA LYS A 52 0.80 -14.34 18.84
C LYS A 52 -0.08 -13.57 17.86
N TYR A 53 0.17 -13.72 16.56
CA TYR A 53 -0.40 -12.87 15.51
C TYR A 53 -1.22 -13.69 14.51
N PHE A 54 -2.19 -13.05 13.86
CA PHE A 54 -2.82 -13.61 12.66
C PHE A 54 -1.75 -13.85 11.60
N ALA A 55 -1.93 -14.86 10.76
CA ALA A 55 -1.00 -15.16 9.67
C ALA A 55 -1.69 -15.04 8.32
N LEU A 56 -1.02 -14.43 7.36
CA LEU A 56 -1.47 -14.37 5.98
C LEU A 56 -1.42 -15.78 5.37
N THR A 57 -2.53 -16.23 4.76
CA THR A 57 -2.63 -17.57 4.17
C THR A 57 -2.56 -17.49 2.64
N LYS A 58 -3.35 -16.61 2.04
CA LYS A 58 -3.43 -16.44 0.58
C LYS A 58 -3.51 -14.96 0.23
N VAL A 59 -2.72 -14.54 -0.76
CA VAL A 59 -2.80 -13.19 -1.34
C VAL A 59 -3.77 -13.22 -2.52
N HIS A 60 -4.75 -12.32 -2.52
CA HIS A 60 -5.69 -12.14 -3.63
C HIS A 60 -5.28 -10.95 -4.50
N GLN A 61 -4.91 -9.83 -3.88
CA GLN A 61 -4.48 -8.62 -4.59
C GLN A 61 -3.36 -7.92 -3.82
N VAL A 62 -2.52 -7.21 -4.56
CA VAL A 62 -1.54 -6.27 -4.01
C VAL A 62 -1.78 -4.92 -4.70
N ASN A 63 -1.90 -3.82 -3.97
CA ASN A 63 -2.19 -2.47 -4.49
C ASN A 63 -3.36 -2.42 -5.51
N GLY A 64 -4.41 -3.21 -5.28
CA GLY A 64 -5.58 -3.30 -6.17
C GLY A 64 -5.37 -4.07 -7.49
N LYS A 65 -4.22 -4.73 -7.67
CA LYS A 65 -3.88 -5.53 -8.85
C LYS A 65 -3.64 -7.00 -8.50
N ASN A 66 -3.66 -7.85 -9.51
CA ASN A 66 -3.28 -9.25 -9.34
C ASN A 66 -1.81 -9.37 -8.95
N PRO A 67 -1.43 -10.32 -8.08
CA PRO A 67 -0.05 -10.48 -7.65
C PRO A 67 0.94 -10.73 -8.80
N ASP A 68 0.49 -11.39 -9.87
CA ASP A 68 1.29 -11.68 -11.05
C ASP A 68 1.73 -10.41 -11.80
N GLU A 69 0.89 -9.36 -11.82
CA GLU A 69 1.20 -8.07 -12.47
C GLU A 69 2.24 -7.24 -11.70
N ILE A 70 2.41 -7.52 -10.42
CA ILE A 70 3.26 -6.72 -9.51
C ILE A 70 4.69 -7.23 -9.45
N ARG A 71 4.91 -8.48 -9.84
CA ARG A 71 6.23 -9.12 -9.77
C ARG A 71 7.28 -8.38 -10.59
N ASP A 72 6.89 -7.86 -11.75
CA ASP A 72 7.80 -7.23 -12.72
C ASP A 72 7.73 -5.68 -12.67
N ARG A 73 7.23 -5.10 -11.57
CA ARG A 73 7.12 -3.64 -11.42
C ARG A 73 8.49 -2.97 -11.36
N ILE A 74 8.60 -1.81 -12.00
CA ILE A 74 9.77 -0.94 -11.90
C ILE A 74 9.75 -0.28 -10.50
N PRO A 75 10.85 -0.37 -9.71
CA PRO A 75 10.91 0.35 -8.44
C PRO A 75 10.85 1.87 -8.64
N PHE A 76 10.24 2.58 -7.69
CA PHE A 76 10.03 4.03 -7.78
C PHE A 76 11.31 4.81 -8.11
N ASP A 77 12.44 4.45 -7.51
CA ASP A 77 13.74 5.11 -7.71
C ASP A 77 14.28 5.03 -9.14
N TYR A 78 13.76 4.11 -9.96
CA TYR A 78 14.14 3.95 -11.37
C TYR A 78 13.12 4.59 -12.35
N LEU A 79 12.07 5.23 -11.85
CA LEU A 79 11.15 5.97 -12.71
C LEU A 79 11.84 7.24 -13.24
N THR A 80 11.60 7.56 -14.50
CA THR A 80 12.13 8.80 -15.09
C THR A 80 11.34 10.00 -14.57
N PRO A 81 11.98 10.97 -13.90
CA PRO A 81 11.30 12.17 -13.46
C PRO A 81 10.93 13.04 -14.66
N ILE A 82 9.70 13.54 -14.69
CA ILE A 82 9.18 14.41 -15.75
C ILE A 82 8.44 15.59 -15.12
N PHE A 83 8.33 16.68 -15.86
CA PHE A 83 7.40 17.74 -15.49
C PHE A 83 5.95 17.23 -15.58
N PRO A 84 5.03 17.73 -14.73
CA PRO A 84 3.61 17.42 -14.87
C PRO A 84 3.13 17.74 -16.28
N TYR A 85 2.54 16.73 -16.95
CA TYR A 85 2.02 16.85 -18.32
C TYR A 85 0.49 16.84 -18.36
N GLN A 86 -0.15 16.58 -17.22
CA GLN A 86 -1.59 16.58 -17.04
C GLN A 86 -1.95 17.51 -15.88
N LYS A 87 -2.85 18.47 -16.13
CA LYS A 87 -3.40 19.36 -15.10
C LYS A 87 -4.40 18.60 -14.23
N LEU A 88 -4.27 18.75 -12.92
CA LEU A 88 -5.32 18.36 -11.98
C LEU A 88 -6.29 19.53 -11.83
N ASN A 89 -7.55 19.35 -12.23
CA ASN A 89 -8.57 20.38 -12.04
C ASN A 89 -9.12 20.27 -10.62
N LEU A 90 -8.79 21.24 -9.78
CA LEU A 90 -9.28 21.32 -8.40
C LEU A 90 -10.66 21.99 -8.32
N TYR A 91 -11.06 22.73 -9.36
CA TYR A 91 -12.37 23.34 -9.46
C TYR A 91 -13.49 22.30 -9.35
N THR A 92 -14.33 22.48 -8.34
CA THR A 92 -15.50 21.62 -8.11
C THR A 92 -16.80 22.42 -8.21
N ALA A 93 -16.88 23.58 -7.56
CA ALA A 93 -18.06 24.44 -7.53
C ALA A 93 -17.71 25.92 -7.49
N ALA A 94 -18.62 26.78 -7.97
CA ALA A 94 -18.40 28.23 -8.08
C ALA A 94 -18.13 28.94 -6.73
N ASN A 95 -18.70 28.41 -5.64
CA ASN A 95 -18.52 28.93 -4.29
C ASN A 95 -17.23 28.46 -3.59
N ASN A 96 -16.49 27.51 -4.18
CA ASN A 96 -15.21 27.05 -3.65
C ASN A 96 -14.07 27.94 -4.18
N TYR A 97 -13.92 29.12 -3.57
CA TYR A 97 -12.96 30.12 -4.05
C TYR A 97 -11.49 29.66 -3.96
N SER A 98 -11.11 28.85 -2.98
CA SER A 98 -9.71 28.43 -2.79
C SER A 98 -9.22 27.57 -3.95
N THR A 99 -9.96 26.52 -4.30
CA THR A 99 -9.62 25.64 -5.44
C THR A 99 -9.67 26.37 -6.79
N ARG A 100 -10.61 27.32 -6.95
CA ARG A 100 -10.69 28.20 -8.13
C ARG A 100 -9.46 29.07 -8.29
N ILE A 101 -9.00 29.70 -7.21
CA ILE A 101 -7.83 30.56 -7.24
C ILE A 101 -6.58 29.70 -7.54
N MET A 102 -6.42 28.55 -6.88
CA MET A 102 -5.31 27.63 -7.18
C MET A 102 -5.29 27.21 -8.66
N ASP A 103 -6.42 26.79 -9.22
CA ASP A 103 -6.51 26.36 -10.62
C ASP A 103 -6.17 27.45 -11.65
N LEU A 104 -6.30 28.73 -11.28
CA LEU A 104 -6.04 29.89 -12.16
C LEU A 104 -4.60 30.41 -12.04
N PHE A 105 -4.05 30.42 -10.83
CA PHE A 105 -2.76 31.07 -10.55
C PHE A 105 -1.60 30.09 -10.36
N THR A 106 -1.88 28.87 -9.90
CA THR A 106 -0.88 27.81 -9.64
C THR A 106 -1.37 26.45 -10.16
N PRO A 107 -1.65 26.33 -11.47
CA PRO A 107 -2.24 25.13 -12.07
C PRO A 107 -1.29 23.91 -12.12
#